data_AF-A0A370KYQ5-F1
#
_entry.id   AF-A0A370KYQ5-F1
#
_cell.length_a   1.000
_cell.length_b   1.000
_cell.length_c   1.000
_cell.angle_alpha   90.00
_cell.angle_beta   90.00
_cell.angle_gamma   90.00
#
_symmetry.space_group_name_H-M   'P 1'
#
loop_
_entity.id
_entity.type
_entity.pdbx_description
1 polymer ?
#
loop_
_entity_poly.entity_id
_entity_poly.type
_entity_poly.pdbx_seq_one_letter_code
_entity_poly.pdbx_strand_id
1 'polypeptide(L)'
;MGAERSRIREVSGIRPAQRKEIEAREALISHVASIMEMEPVTMAGAIVQAEALEALSAVPAFERGTVSVEFIQTLPAWGERLAASILRIAKSAA
;
A
#
# COMPACT_ATOMS: atom_id res chain seq x y z
N MET A 1 -3.97 19.44 -37.14
CA MET A 1 -3.89 18.15 -36.42
C MET A 1 -3.78 18.26 -34.89
N GLY A 2 -3.28 19.36 -34.30
CA GLY A 2 -3.19 19.49 -32.83
C GLY A 2 -4.53 19.64 -32.10
N ALA A 3 -5.47 20.40 -32.65
CA ALA A 3 -6.75 20.70 -32.00
C ALA A 3 -7.66 19.47 -31.80
N GLU A 4 -7.73 18.59 -32.81
CA GLU A 4 -8.57 17.39 -32.74
C GLU A 4 -8.00 16.36 -31.76
N ARG A 5 -6.68 16.22 -31.70
CA ARG A 5 -6.00 15.36 -30.72
C ARG A 5 -6.22 15.82 -29.29
N SER A 6 -6.20 17.14 -29.04
CA SER A 6 -6.51 17.71 -27.73
C SER A 6 -7.97 17.47 -27.33
N ARG A 7 -8.90 17.67 -28.27
CA ARG A 7 -10.33 17.42 -28.05
C ARG A 7 -10.62 15.95 -27.72
N ILE A 8 -10.04 15.01 -28.47
CA ILE A 8 -10.15 13.57 -28.18
C ILE A 8 -9.56 13.23 -26.80
N ARG A 9 -8.45 13.85 -26.40
CA ARG A 9 -7.84 13.65 -25.07
C ARG A 9 -8.69 14.20 -23.93
N GLU A 10 -9.45 15.26 -24.14
CA GLU A 10 -10.34 15.83 -23.13
C GLU A 10 -11.61 14.98 -22.96
N VAL A 11 -12.15 14.47 -24.07
CA VAL A 11 -13.38 13.67 -24.07
C VAL A 11 -13.13 12.20 -23.72
N SER A 12 -11.89 11.68 -23.87
CA SER A 12 -11.58 10.26 -23.63
C SER A 12 -11.71 9.81 -22.17
N GLY A 13 -11.84 10.73 -21.21
CA GLY A 13 -11.96 10.40 -19.79
C GLY A 13 -10.68 9.84 -19.15
N ILE A 14 -9.57 9.77 -19.90
CA ILE A 14 -8.30 9.19 -19.43
C ILE A 14 -7.75 9.94 -18.21
N ARG A 15 -7.76 11.28 -18.22
CA ARG A 15 -7.24 12.08 -17.10
C ARG A 15 -8.05 11.85 -15.80
N PRO A 16 -9.40 11.90 -15.82
CA PRO A 16 -10.20 11.48 -14.67
C PRO A 16 -9.92 10.06 -14.19
N ALA A 17 -9.77 9.09 -15.11
CA ALA A 17 -9.48 7.70 -14.76
C ALA A 17 -8.12 7.56 -14.05
N GLN A 18 -7.08 8.19 -14.60
CA GLN A 18 -5.74 8.22 -14.00
C GLN A 18 -5.75 8.87 -12.61
N ARG A 19 -6.53 9.95 -12.43
CA ARG A 19 -6.67 10.60 -11.12
C ARG A 19 -7.29 9.66 -10.09
N LYS A 20 -8.37 8.97 -10.45
CA LYS A 20 -9.02 8.00 -9.56
C LYS A 20 -8.11 6.83 -9.22
N GLU A 21 -7.30 6.37 -10.16
CA GLU A 21 -6.30 5.33 -9.93
C GLU A 21 -5.24 5.79 -8.90
N ILE A 22 -4.72 7.02 -9.05
CA ILE A 22 -3.79 7.62 -8.10
C ILE A 22 -4.43 7.71 -6.70
N GLU A 23 -5.65 8.26 -6.61
CA GLU A 23 -6.37 8.41 -5.34
C GLU A 23 -6.63 7.05 -4.66
N ALA A 24 -7.03 6.04 -5.42
CA ALA A 24 -7.27 4.69 -4.89
C ALA A 24 -5.96 4.04 -4.39
N ARG A 25 -4.86 4.24 -5.12
CA ARG A 25 -3.55 3.74 -4.72
C ARG A 25 -3.06 4.41 -3.43
N GLU A 26 -3.17 5.72 -3.33
CA GLU A 26 -2.80 6.47 -2.11
C GLU A 26 -3.65 6.03 -0.91
N ALA A 27 -4.95 5.83 -1.11
CA ALA A 27 -5.85 5.33 -0.08
C ALA A 27 -5.47 3.90 0.38
N LEU A 28 -5.11 3.01 -0.56
CA LEU A 28 -4.64 1.66 -0.24
C LEU A 28 -3.34 1.70 0.60
N ILE A 29 -2.34 2.48 0.17
CA ILE A 29 -1.07 2.63 0.89
C ILE A 29 -1.33 3.15 2.32
N SER A 30 -2.13 4.19 2.45
CA SER A 30 -2.48 4.78 3.74
C SER A 30 -3.20 3.78 4.65
N HIS A 31 -4.15 3.01 4.11
CA HIS A 31 -4.89 2.02 4.89
C HIS A 31 -3.99 0.88 5.39
N VAL A 32 -3.11 0.36 4.53
CA VAL A 32 -2.13 -0.66 4.90
C VAL A 32 -1.18 -0.12 5.98
N ALA A 33 -0.71 1.11 5.86
CA ALA A 33 0.13 1.74 6.88
C ALA A 33 -0.57 1.77 8.25
N SER A 34 -1.84 2.18 8.30
CA SER A 34 -2.63 2.17 9.55
C SER A 34 -2.83 0.76 10.11
N ILE A 35 -2.99 -0.27 9.26
CA ILE A 35 -3.06 -1.67 9.70
C ILE A 35 -1.73 -2.11 10.34
N MET A 36 -0.61 -1.71 9.75
CA MET A 36 0.73 -2.09 10.21
C MET A 36 1.21 -1.31 11.44
N GLU A 37 0.59 -0.18 11.77
CA GLU A 37 0.84 0.57 13.02
C GLU A 37 0.30 -0.15 14.26
N MET A 38 -0.72 -1.00 14.10
CA MET A 38 -1.28 -1.79 15.20
C MET A 38 -0.35 -2.95 15.56
N GLU A 39 -0.08 -3.18 16.84
CA GLU A 39 0.66 -4.38 17.27
C GLU A 39 -0.30 -5.58 17.33
N PRO A 40 -0.08 -6.67 16.59
CA PRO A 40 -0.95 -7.83 16.66
C PRO A 40 -0.71 -8.60 17.96
N VAL A 41 -1.75 -8.72 18.79
CA VAL A 41 -1.73 -9.51 20.04
C VAL A 41 -2.26 -10.93 19.85
N THR A 42 -2.81 -11.25 18.67
CA THR A 42 -3.32 -12.57 18.31
C THR A 42 -2.84 -13.00 16.93
N MET A 43 -2.87 -14.31 16.64
CA MET A 43 -2.57 -14.82 15.31
C MET A 43 -3.54 -14.30 14.25
N ALA A 44 -4.82 -14.10 14.60
CA ALA A 44 -5.80 -13.50 13.68
C ALA A 44 -5.38 -12.06 13.28
N GLY A 45 -4.91 -11.26 14.24
CA GLY A 45 -4.38 -9.92 13.96
C GLY A 45 -3.14 -9.96 13.06
N ALA A 46 -2.24 -10.93 13.26
CA ALA A 46 -1.07 -11.11 12.40
C ALA A 46 -1.46 -11.52 10.97
N ILE A 47 -2.51 -12.34 10.80
CA ILE A 47 -3.02 -12.71 9.47
C ILE A 47 -3.59 -11.49 8.75
N VAL A 48 -4.34 -10.62 9.43
CA VAL A 48 -4.86 -9.37 8.83
C VAL A 48 -3.72 -8.49 8.32
N GLN A 49 -2.61 -8.40 9.06
CA GLN A 49 -1.42 -7.67 8.60
C GLN A 49 -0.77 -8.32 7.38
N ALA A 50 -0.71 -9.64 7.32
CA ALA A 50 -0.20 -10.36 6.15
C ALA A 50 -1.07 -10.10 4.91
N GLU A 51 -2.39 -10.15 5.06
CA GLU A 51 -3.34 -9.86 3.97
C GLU A 51 -3.24 -8.40 3.49
N ALA A 52 -3.04 -7.46 4.41
CA ALA A 52 -2.82 -6.06 4.06
C ALA A 52 -1.53 -5.84 3.25
N LEU A 53 -0.44 -6.53 3.62
CA LEU A 53 0.81 -6.50 2.86
C LEU A 53 0.66 -7.16 1.48
N GLU A 54 -0.10 -8.25 1.39
CA GLU A 54 -0.41 -8.90 0.11
C GLU A 54 -1.24 -7.98 -0.79
N ALA A 55 -2.21 -7.25 -0.24
CA ALA A 55 -2.97 -6.25 -1.00
C ALA A 55 -2.07 -5.13 -1.55
N LEU A 56 -1.07 -4.69 -0.76
CA LEU A 56 -0.08 -3.72 -1.21
C LEU A 56 0.81 -4.24 -2.35
N SER A 57 0.92 -5.57 -2.51
CA SER A 57 1.70 -6.19 -3.60
C SER A 57 1.21 -5.76 -4.99
N ALA A 58 -0.09 -5.48 -5.12
CA ALA A 58 -0.73 -5.02 -6.35
C ALA A 58 -0.28 -3.61 -6.78
N VAL A 59 0.30 -2.82 -5.87
CA VAL A 59 0.88 -1.52 -6.19
C VAL A 59 2.33 -1.72 -6.63
N PRO A 60 2.76 -1.22 -7.80
CA PRO A 60 4.15 -1.27 -8.23
C PRO A 60 5.08 -0.63 -7.20
N ALA A 61 6.25 -1.23 -6.93
CA ALA A 61 7.13 -0.80 -5.84
C ALA A 61 7.56 0.69 -5.94
N PHE A 62 7.77 1.20 -7.15
CA PHE A 62 8.12 2.61 -7.38
C PHE A 62 6.96 3.59 -7.12
N GLU A 63 5.72 3.09 -7.04
CA GLU A 63 4.51 3.88 -6.74
C GLU A 63 4.05 3.74 -5.30
N ARG A 64 4.62 2.79 -4.53
CA ARG A 64 4.39 2.67 -3.08
C ARG A 64 5.02 3.81 -2.29
N GLY A 65 6.05 4.44 -2.85
CA GLY A 65 6.63 5.67 -2.35
C GLY A 65 6.05 6.87 -3.09
N THR A 66 4.87 7.34 -2.70
CA THR A 66 4.54 8.74 -2.98
C THR A 66 5.39 9.60 -2.05
N VAL A 67 6.33 10.35 -2.63
CA VAL A 67 7.14 11.41 -2.01
C VAL A 67 8.43 10.95 -1.29
N SER A 68 9.57 11.11 -1.99
CA SER A 68 10.97 11.05 -1.49
C SER A 68 11.63 9.67 -1.30
N VAL A 69 12.91 9.60 -1.69
CA VAL A 69 13.82 8.47 -1.42
C VAL A 69 13.95 8.17 0.08
N GLU A 70 13.75 9.19 0.91
CA GLU A 70 13.71 9.11 2.37
C GLU A 70 12.54 8.23 2.83
N PHE A 71 11.35 8.38 2.24
CA PHE A 71 10.19 7.54 2.58
C PHE A 71 10.43 6.07 2.24
N ILE A 72 11.12 5.79 1.14
CA ILE A 72 11.51 4.43 0.73
C ILE A 72 12.52 3.82 1.71
N GLN A 73 13.46 4.61 2.22
CA GLN A 73 14.43 4.17 3.25
C GLN A 73 13.80 4.04 4.64
N THR A 74 12.72 4.77 4.90
CA THR A 74 11.91 4.66 6.12
C THR A 74 10.71 3.75 5.96
N LEU A 75 10.54 3.06 4.81
CA LEU A 75 9.50 2.06 4.67
C LEU A 75 9.69 1.12 5.84
N PRO A 76 8.72 1.05 6.77
CA PRO A 76 8.97 0.30 7.98
C PRO A 76 9.19 -1.14 7.54
N ALA A 77 10.12 -1.82 8.22
CA ALA A 77 10.45 -3.23 8.02
C ALA A 77 9.24 -4.10 8.42
N TRP A 78 8.12 -3.93 7.72
CA TRP A 78 6.80 -4.44 8.05
C TRP A 78 6.79 -5.96 7.98
N GLY A 79 7.49 -6.54 7.01
CA GLY A 79 7.67 -7.98 6.91
C GLY A 79 8.44 -8.54 8.11
N GLU A 80 9.57 -7.93 8.47
CA GLU A 80 10.40 -8.34 9.61
C GLU A 80 9.67 -8.16 10.94
N ARG A 81 8.97 -7.03 11.11
CA ARG A 81 8.15 -6.74 12.30
C ARG A 81 6.99 -7.72 12.45
N LEU A 82 6.31 -8.05 11.36
CA LEU A 82 5.24 -9.03 11.35
C LEU A 82 5.78 -10.42 11.71
N ALA A 83 6.89 -10.83 11.11
CA ALA A 83 7.54 -12.11 11.42
C ALA A 83 7.94 -12.19 12.91
N ALA A 84 8.53 -11.13 13.45
CA ALA A 84 8.87 -11.05 14.88
C ALA A 84 7.63 -11.15 15.78
N SER A 85 6.52 -10.53 15.38
CA SER A 85 5.26 -10.58 16.13
C SER A 85 4.64 -11.97 16.10
N ILE A 86 4.63 -12.65 14.94
CA ILE A 86 4.19 -14.04 14.80
C ILE A 86 4.99 -14.95 15.73
N LEU A 87 6.32 -14.84 15.74
CA LEU A 87 7.18 -15.65 16.62
C LEU A 87 6.89 -15.39 18.10
N ARG A 88 6.61 -14.13 18.48
CA ARG A 88 6.26 -13.77 19.85
C ARG A 88 4.93 -14.38 20.27
N ILE A 89 3.91 -14.29 19.43
CA ILE A 89 2.58 -14.87 19.69
C ILE A 89 2.68 -16.40 19.78
N ALA A 90 3.39 -17.03 18.85
CA ALA A 90 3.59 -18.48 18.85
C ALA A 90 4.28 -18.96 20.13
N LYS A 91 5.31 -18.23 20.61
CA LYS A 91 5.97 -18.54 21.87
C LYS A 91 5.05 -18.37 23.08
N SER A 92 4.16 -17.38 23.09
CA SER A 92 3.24 -17.15 24.22
C SER A 92 2.11 -18.17 24.32
N ALA A 93 1.87 -18.95 23.26
CA ALA A 93 0.84 -19.98 23.20
C ALA A 93 1.33 -21.39 23.57
N ALA A 94 2.64 -21.55 23.79
CA ALA A 94 3.30 -22.80 24.19
C ALA A 94 3.59 -22.82 25.70
#